data_AF-A0A8C7QBZ7-F1
#
_entry.id   AF-A0A8C7QBZ7-F1
#
_cell.length_a   1.000
_cell.length_b   1.000
_cell.length_c   1.000
_cell.angle_alpha   90.00
_cell.angle_beta   90.00
_cell.angle_gamma   90.00
#
_symmetry.space_group_name_H-M   'P 1'
#
loop_
_entity.id
_entity.type
_entity.pdbx_description
1 polymer ?
#
loop_
_entity_poly.entity_id
_entity_poly.type
_entity_poly.pdbx_seq_one_letter_code
_entity_poly.pdbx_strand_id
1 'polypeptide(L)'
;MQHFIGRQPPLNLSKKKKWLASHRKASKERVPTGSSGFQPVFIATGVTMAQQQMPSSQKALMLELKSLQEEPVEGFRITPVEESDLYNWEVAIFGPPNTLYEGGYFKAHMKFPVDYPYSPPTFRFLTKMWHPNIYENGEVCISILHPPVDDPQSGELPSERWNPTQNVRTILLSVISLLNEPNTFSPANVDASVMFRKWRDSKGKDKEYAEIIRKQVVSTKVEAERDGVKVPTTLAEYCIQTKVPSHDSSSDLLYDDLYDDDIEEDDEEDEDDAEAGCQMAGEEGNCLIDEEDSGNEES
;
A
#
# COMPACT_ATOMS: atom_id res chain seq x y z
N MET A 1 31.71 -21.63 42.03
CA MET A 1 32.23 -20.49 41.27
C MET A 1 31.04 -19.70 40.76
N GLN A 2 30.72 -18.60 41.45
CA GLN A 2 29.58 -17.71 41.18
C GLN A 2 30.09 -16.52 40.36
N HIS A 3 29.49 -16.24 39.21
CA HIS A 3 29.77 -15.05 38.42
C HIS A 3 28.83 -13.91 38.86
N PHE A 4 29.46 -12.83 39.31
CA PHE A 4 28.85 -11.60 39.81
C PHE A 4 28.26 -10.74 38.68
N ILE A 5 27.01 -10.36 38.85
CA ILE A 5 26.31 -9.32 38.11
C ILE A 5 26.74 -7.96 38.69
N GLY A 6 27.49 -7.16 37.93
CA GLY A 6 27.95 -5.84 38.33
C GLY A 6 26.85 -4.79 38.19
N ARG A 7 26.30 -4.34 39.32
CA ARG A 7 25.47 -3.13 39.43
C ARG A 7 26.34 -1.87 39.35
N GLN A 8 25.98 -0.94 38.47
CA GLN A 8 26.53 0.42 38.44
C GLN A 8 25.92 1.29 39.57
N PRO A 9 26.71 2.14 40.26
CA PRO A 9 26.18 3.10 41.24
C PRO A 9 25.67 4.39 40.58
N PRO A 10 24.71 5.10 41.22
CA PRO A 10 24.07 6.28 40.64
C PRO A 10 24.97 7.53 40.66
N LEU A 11 24.88 8.32 39.58
CA LEU A 11 25.63 9.55 39.36
C LEU A 11 25.21 10.69 40.31
N ASN A 12 26.21 11.29 40.97
CA ASN A 12 26.07 12.40 41.90
C ASN A 12 25.80 13.74 41.18
N LEU A 13 24.65 14.35 41.49
CA LEU A 13 24.13 15.63 40.97
C LEU A 13 25.05 16.85 41.19
N SER A 14 26.07 16.75 42.04
CA SER A 14 27.01 17.85 42.31
C SER A 14 28.07 18.04 41.23
N LYS A 15 28.28 17.07 40.32
CA LYS A 15 29.24 17.20 39.20
C LYS A 15 28.62 17.76 37.92
N LYS A 16 27.30 17.63 37.73
CA LYS A 16 26.57 18.17 36.55
C LYS A 16 26.45 19.72 36.58
N LYS A 17 26.39 20.33 37.77
CA LYS A 17 26.31 21.79 37.93
C LYS A 17 27.65 22.53 37.73
N LYS A 18 28.80 21.85 37.84
CA LYS A 18 30.13 22.46 37.59
C LYS A 18 30.55 22.47 36.12
N TRP A 19 29.99 21.58 35.29
CA TRP A 19 30.26 21.56 33.84
C TRP A 19 29.50 22.67 33.08
N LEU A 20 28.24 22.91 33.44
CA LEU A 20 27.39 23.96 32.83
C LEU A 20 27.80 25.41 33.19
N ALA A 21 28.68 25.60 34.18
CA ALA A 21 29.17 26.92 34.58
C ALA A 21 30.48 27.34 33.88
N SER A 22 31.10 26.46 33.09
CA SER A 22 32.44 26.69 32.52
C SER A 22 32.49 26.92 31.01
N HIS A 23 31.36 27.06 30.31
CA HIS A 23 31.31 27.31 28.86
C HIS A 23 30.46 28.52 28.45
N ARG A 24 30.23 29.46 29.37
CA ARG A 24 29.54 30.72 29.07
C ARG A 24 30.40 31.90 29.52
N LYS A 25 31.41 32.25 28.73
CA LYS A 25 32.04 33.58 28.63
C LYS A 25 33.29 33.51 27.74
N ALA A 26 33.22 34.09 26.56
CA ALA A 26 34.19 35.06 26.03
C ALA A 26 34.17 35.09 24.50
N SER A 27 33.39 36.01 23.93
CA SER A 27 33.74 36.76 22.71
C SER A 27 33.02 38.11 22.80
N LYS A 28 33.71 39.11 23.34
CA LYS A 28 33.27 40.52 23.33
C LYS A 28 34.45 41.32 22.79
N GLU A 29 34.51 41.45 21.47
CA GLU A 29 35.45 42.33 20.79
C GLU A 29 34.87 43.73 20.59
N ARG A 30 35.80 44.66 20.41
CA ARG A 30 35.74 46.07 20.75
C ARG A 30 35.50 46.90 19.47
N VAL A 31 34.66 47.92 19.57
CA VAL A 31 34.33 48.88 18.50
C VAL A 31 35.50 49.85 18.27
N PRO A 32 35.88 50.16 17.01
CA PRO A 32 36.60 51.38 16.68
C PRO A 32 35.68 52.40 16.00
N THR A 33 35.77 53.65 16.46
CA THR A 33 35.12 54.84 15.87
C THR A 33 35.93 55.32 14.67
N GLY A 34 35.28 55.49 13.51
CA GLY A 34 35.90 56.11 12.33
C GLY A 34 34.86 56.35 11.24
N SER A 35 34.57 57.64 11.00
CA SER A 35 33.62 58.17 10.02
C SER A 35 34.22 58.19 8.61
N SER A 36 33.54 57.59 7.63
CA SER A 36 33.39 58.10 6.26
C SER A 36 32.47 57.16 5.46
N GLY A 37 31.47 57.75 4.80
CA GLY A 37 30.31 57.05 4.25
C GLY A 37 30.59 56.10 3.09
N PHE A 38 29.81 55.01 3.06
CA PHE A 38 29.47 54.20 1.90
C PHE A 38 28.05 53.66 2.12
N GLN A 39 27.19 53.75 1.11
CA GLN A 39 25.79 53.32 1.18
C GLN A 39 25.69 51.79 1.21
N PRO A 40 24.78 51.17 1.98
CA PRO A 40 24.62 49.73 1.97
C PRO A 40 23.66 49.30 0.85
N VAL A 41 24.13 48.38 0.02
CA VAL A 41 23.31 47.55 -0.86
C VAL A 41 22.55 46.55 0.02
N PHE A 42 21.23 46.53 -0.08
CA PHE A 42 20.38 45.56 0.62
C PHE A 42 20.58 44.17 -0.01
N ILE A 43 21.24 43.25 0.71
CA ILE A 43 21.15 41.81 0.41
C ILE A 43 19.92 41.28 1.13
N ALA A 44 18.85 41.05 0.37
CA ALA A 44 17.69 40.31 0.84
C ALA A 44 18.10 38.85 1.09
N THR A 45 18.23 38.45 2.35
CA THR A 45 18.29 37.04 2.72
C THR A 45 16.90 36.44 2.56
N GLY A 46 16.59 35.95 1.36
CA GLY A 46 15.47 35.05 1.14
C GLY A 46 15.77 33.71 1.80
N VAL A 47 15.17 33.45 2.96
CA VAL A 47 14.99 32.08 3.43
C VAL A 47 13.80 31.54 2.64
N THR A 48 14.08 30.88 1.52
CA THR A 48 13.07 30.11 0.80
C THR A 48 12.62 28.96 1.71
N MET A 49 11.35 29.00 2.13
CA MET A 49 10.67 27.82 2.67
C MET A 49 10.59 26.83 1.51
N ALA A 50 11.50 25.85 1.47
CA ALA A 50 11.33 24.70 0.60
C ALA A 50 10.04 23.99 1.01
N GLN A 51 8.98 24.13 0.23
CA GLN A 51 7.81 23.27 0.33
C GLN A 51 8.32 21.84 0.17
N GLN A 52 8.25 21.03 1.22
CA GLN A 52 8.58 19.61 1.13
C GLN A 52 7.56 18.98 0.19
N GLN A 53 7.96 18.72 -1.06
CA GLN A 53 7.13 17.98 -1.99
C GLN A 53 6.93 16.57 -1.43
N MET A 54 5.67 16.19 -1.21
CA MET A 54 5.34 14.83 -0.80
C MET A 54 5.69 13.84 -1.92
N PRO A 55 6.41 12.74 -1.61
CA PRO A 55 6.65 11.65 -2.56
C PRO A 55 5.35 11.14 -3.17
N SER A 56 5.43 10.66 -4.42
CA SER A 56 4.28 10.11 -5.15
C SER A 56 3.55 9.02 -4.35
N SER A 57 4.32 8.13 -3.70
CA SER A 57 3.78 7.07 -2.85
C SER A 57 2.96 7.60 -1.67
N GLN A 58 3.40 8.68 -1.01
CA GLN A 58 2.63 9.30 0.06
C GLN A 58 1.31 9.91 -0.46
N LYS A 59 1.34 10.57 -1.62
CA LYS A 59 0.12 11.12 -2.25
C LYS A 59 -0.88 10.00 -2.58
N ALA A 60 -0.41 8.90 -3.16
CA ALA A 60 -1.25 7.74 -3.47
C ALA A 60 -1.89 7.14 -2.20
N LEU A 61 -1.08 6.91 -1.16
CA LEU A 61 -1.57 6.35 0.11
C LEU A 61 -2.59 7.26 0.81
N MET A 62 -2.41 8.58 0.75
CA MET A 62 -3.39 9.52 1.31
C MET A 62 -4.74 9.47 0.58
N LEU A 63 -4.71 9.40 -0.76
CA LEU A 63 -5.93 9.28 -1.57
C LEU A 63 -6.66 7.97 -1.29
N GLU A 64 -5.94 6.85 -1.20
CA GLU A 64 -6.53 5.56 -0.89
C GLU A 64 -7.09 5.50 0.53
N LEU A 65 -6.36 6.02 1.52
CA LEU A 65 -6.84 6.08 2.90
C LEU A 65 -8.12 6.90 3.01
N LYS A 66 -8.16 8.06 2.35
CA LYS A 66 -9.36 8.91 2.30
C LYS A 66 -10.53 8.16 1.66
N SER A 67 -10.32 7.55 0.49
CA SER A 67 -11.35 6.77 -0.20
C SER A 67 -11.89 5.62 0.66
N LEU A 68 -11.03 4.92 1.40
CA LEU A 68 -11.44 3.82 2.27
C LEU A 68 -12.09 4.28 3.58
N GLN A 69 -11.89 5.53 3.99
CA GLN A 69 -12.59 6.13 5.13
C GLN A 69 -13.95 6.69 4.73
N GLU A 70 -14.07 7.28 3.54
CA GLU A 70 -15.33 7.78 2.98
C GLU A 70 -16.25 6.65 2.54
N GLU A 71 -15.68 5.62 1.88
CA GLU A 71 -16.38 4.44 1.42
C GLU A 71 -15.69 3.16 1.95
N PRO A 72 -15.93 2.80 3.22
CA PRO A 72 -15.30 1.63 3.83
C PRO A 72 -15.74 0.33 3.15
N VAL A 73 -14.80 -0.63 3.09
CA VAL A 73 -15.13 -1.99 2.67
C VAL A 73 -15.86 -2.70 3.81
N GLU A 74 -16.94 -3.40 3.48
CA GLU A 74 -17.76 -4.10 4.49
C GLU A 74 -16.92 -5.05 5.34
N GLY A 75 -17.07 -4.93 6.66
CA GLY A 75 -16.31 -5.72 7.63
C GLY A 75 -14.86 -5.28 7.84
N PHE A 76 -14.40 -4.19 7.21
CA PHE A 76 -13.08 -3.64 7.46
C PHE A 76 -13.15 -2.25 8.07
N ARG A 77 -12.21 -1.99 8.97
CA ARG A 77 -11.89 -0.64 9.45
C ARG A 77 -10.39 -0.44 9.35
N ILE A 78 -10.00 0.68 8.75
CA ILE A 78 -8.60 0.99 8.45
C ILE A 78 -8.22 2.26 9.18
N THR A 79 -7.08 2.22 9.87
CA THR A 79 -6.49 3.36 10.56
C THR A 79 -4.98 3.32 10.42
N PRO A 80 -4.30 4.45 10.19
CA PRO A 80 -2.84 4.48 10.28
C PRO A 80 -2.41 4.13 11.72
N VAL A 81 -1.29 3.43 11.87
CA VAL A 81 -0.76 3.05 13.20
C VAL A 81 -0.30 4.29 13.95
N GLU A 82 0.35 5.22 13.24
CA GLU A 82 0.74 6.54 13.75
C GLU A 82 0.29 7.61 12.75
N GLU A 83 -0.20 8.76 13.23
CA GLU A 83 -0.70 9.83 12.35
C GLU A 83 0.37 10.39 11.40
N SER A 84 1.65 10.31 11.78
CA SER A 84 2.78 10.75 10.96
C SER A 84 3.28 9.69 9.97
N ASP A 85 2.86 8.44 10.10
CA ASP A 85 3.35 7.32 9.29
C ASP A 85 2.24 6.75 8.39
N LEU A 86 2.27 7.16 7.13
CA LEU A 86 1.34 6.69 6.11
C LEU A 86 1.68 5.30 5.56
N TYR A 87 2.83 4.72 5.89
CA TYR A 87 3.27 3.44 5.34
C TYR A 87 2.90 2.23 6.22
N ASN A 88 2.31 2.44 7.39
CA ASN A 88 1.90 1.36 8.29
C ASN A 88 0.45 1.57 8.73
N TRP A 89 -0.44 0.67 8.27
CA TRP A 89 -1.87 0.73 8.58
C TRP A 89 -2.26 -0.45 9.45
N GLU A 90 -3.09 -0.18 10.46
CA GLU A 90 -3.85 -1.17 11.21
C GLU A 90 -5.18 -1.43 10.50
N VAL A 91 -5.46 -2.71 10.26
CA VAL A 91 -6.67 -3.19 9.62
C VAL A 91 -7.43 -4.06 10.63
N ALA A 92 -8.57 -3.56 11.08
CA ALA A 92 -9.54 -4.31 11.87
C ALA A 92 -10.52 -5.01 10.92
N ILE A 93 -10.73 -6.30 11.15
CA ILE A 93 -11.52 -7.19 10.28
C ILE A 93 -12.59 -7.85 11.13
N PHE A 94 -13.84 -7.71 10.73
CA PHE A 94 -14.99 -8.34 11.36
C PHE A 94 -15.37 -9.57 10.57
N GLY A 95 -15.56 -10.70 11.27
CA GLY A 95 -16.00 -11.92 10.61
C GLY A 95 -17.43 -11.81 10.08
N PRO A 96 -17.70 -12.12 8.80
CA PRO A 96 -19.04 -12.01 8.22
C PRO A 96 -20.04 -12.94 8.91
N PRO A 97 -21.33 -12.55 8.99
CA PRO A 97 -22.38 -13.42 9.53
C PRO A 97 -22.58 -14.66 8.66
N ASN A 98 -23.05 -15.76 9.26
CA ASN A 98 -23.22 -17.06 8.62
C ASN A 98 -21.91 -17.72 8.14
N THR A 99 -20.77 -17.32 8.70
CA THR A 99 -19.46 -17.94 8.45
C THR A 99 -18.90 -18.55 9.74
N LEU A 100 -17.84 -19.36 9.63
CA LEU A 100 -17.11 -19.84 10.83
C LEU A 100 -16.48 -18.71 11.64
N TYR A 101 -16.32 -17.54 11.03
CA TYR A 101 -15.68 -16.36 11.62
C TYR A 101 -16.68 -15.38 12.25
N GLU A 102 -17.99 -15.64 12.17
CA GLU A 102 -19.04 -14.74 12.68
C GLU A 102 -18.76 -14.27 14.11
N GLY A 103 -18.82 -12.94 14.32
CA GLY A 103 -18.55 -12.33 15.62
C GLY A 103 -17.06 -12.30 16.01
N GLY A 104 -16.16 -12.61 15.08
CA GLY A 104 -14.71 -12.47 15.24
C GLY A 104 -14.24 -11.03 15.01
N TYR A 105 -13.19 -10.65 15.75
CA TYR A 105 -12.48 -9.38 15.61
C TYR A 105 -11.00 -9.63 15.38
N PHE A 106 -10.55 -9.53 14.14
CA PHE A 106 -9.17 -9.84 13.77
C PHE A 106 -8.42 -8.56 13.45
N LYS A 107 -7.17 -8.47 13.91
CA LYS A 107 -6.28 -7.36 13.60
C LYS A 107 -5.21 -7.81 12.64
N ALA A 108 -4.92 -6.98 11.64
CA ALA A 108 -3.83 -7.15 10.72
C ALA A 108 -3.09 -5.83 10.53
N HIS A 109 -1.83 -5.91 10.11
CA HIS A 109 -1.03 -4.79 9.68
C HIS A 109 -0.79 -4.88 8.18
N MET A 110 -0.98 -3.74 7.51
CA MET A 110 -0.57 -3.53 6.14
C MET A 110 0.63 -2.59 6.13
N LYS A 111 1.75 -3.05 5.56
CA LYS A 111 2.97 -2.25 5.45
C LYS A 111 3.31 -2.02 4.00
N PHE A 112 3.40 -0.75 3.62
CA PHE A 112 3.65 -0.31 2.26
C PHE A 112 5.15 -0.06 2.03
N PRO A 113 5.67 -0.39 0.84
CA PRO A 113 7.03 -0.01 0.47
C PRO A 113 7.08 1.46 0.02
N VAL A 114 8.28 2.02 -0.02
CA VAL A 114 8.50 3.44 -0.37
C VAL A 114 8.15 3.76 -1.83
N ASP A 115 8.18 2.75 -2.69
CA ASP A 115 7.88 2.79 -4.12
C ASP A 115 6.45 2.30 -4.42
N TYR A 116 5.56 2.23 -3.43
CA TYR A 116 4.15 1.96 -3.68
C TYR A 116 3.54 2.96 -4.69
N PRO A 117 2.74 2.54 -5.69
CA PRO A 117 2.18 1.20 -5.91
C PRO A 117 3.01 0.27 -6.84
N TYR A 118 4.25 0.60 -7.16
CA TYR A 118 5.07 -0.25 -8.04
C TYR A 118 5.41 -1.60 -7.41
N SER A 119 5.70 -1.61 -6.11
CA SER A 119 5.88 -2.83 -5.32
C SER A 119 4.67 -3.09 -4.41
N PRO A 120 4.32 -4.37 -4.16
CA PRO A 120 3.19 -4.73 -3.32
C PRO A 120 3.43 -4.38 -1.85
N PRO A 121 2.36 -4.04 -1.09
CA PRO A 121 2.45 -4.02 0.36
C PRO A 121 2.54 -5.45 0.93
N THR A 122 2.92 -5.54 2.19
CA THR A 122 2.81 -6.77 2.97
C THR A 122 1.54 -6.73 3.81
N PHE A 123 0.83 -7.86 3.91
CA PHE A 123 -0.36 -8.01 4.76
C PHE A 123 -0.13 -9.13 5.77
N ARG A 124 -0.19 -8.78 7.06
CA ARG A 124 0.12 -9.71 8.14
C ARG A 124 -0.89 -9.61 9.26
N PHE A 125 -1.53 -10.72 9.60
CA PHE A 125 -2.37 -10.82 10.78
C PHE A 125 -1.54 -10.69 12.06
N LEU A 126 -1.98 -9.81 12.96
CA LEU A 126 -1.49 -9.74 14.34
C LEU A 126 -2.19 -10.79 15.19
N THR A 127 -3.48 -10.98 14.97
CA THR A 127 -4.25 -12.06 15.58
C THR A 127 -3.79 -13.40 15.00
N LYS A 128 -3.51 -14.40 15.84
CA LYS A 128 -3.09 -15.71 15.35
C LYS A 128 -4.25 -16.40 14.60
N MET A 129 -4.05 -16.66 13.30
CA MET A 129 -5.03 -17.31 12.43
C MET A 129 -4.64 -18.75 12.11
N TRP A 130 -5.61 -19.66 12.16
CA TRP A 130 -5.43 -21.04 11.69
C TRP A 130 -6.10 -21.15 10.33
N HIS A 131 -5.33 -21.08 9.25
CA HIS A 131 -5.88 -20.98 7.90
C HIS A 131 -4.94 -21.61 6.86
N PRO A 132 -5.46 -22.31 5.82
CA PRO A 132 -4.63 -22.91 4.78
C PRO A 132 -3.67 -21.94 4.09
N ASN A 133 -4.04 -20.67 3.93
CA ASN A 133 -3.28 -19.65 3.21
C ASN A 133 -2.67 -18.55 4.11
N ILE A 134 -2.58 -18.79 5.42
CA ILE A 134 -1.90 -17.88 6.35
C ILE A 134 -0.74 -18.62 7.01
N TYR A 135 0.45 -18.04 6.94
CA TYR A 135 1.64 -18.59 7.58
C TYR A 135 1.57 -18.45 9.11
N GLU A 136 2.41 -19.20 9.84
CA GLU A 136 2.45 -19.13 11.31
C GLU A 136 2.84 -17.75 11.85
N ASN A 137 3.60 -16.97 11.07
CA ASN A 137 3.98 -15.59 11.38
C ASN A 137 2.85 -14.57 11.10
N GLY A 138 1.71 -15.03 10.57
CA GLY A 138 0.54 -14.23 10.22
C GLY A 138 0.52 -13.68 8.80
N GLU A 139 1.59 -13.86 8.01
CA GLU A 139 1.63 -13.37 6.63
C GLU A 139 0.64 -14.13 5.75
N VAL A 140 -0.03 -13.40 4.87
CA VAL A 140 -1.04 -13.94 3.97
C VAL A 140 -0.40 -14.32 2.65
N CYS A 141 -0.65 -15.55 2.19
CA CYS A 141 -0.22 -16.02 0.88
C CYS A 141 -1.36 -15.84 -0.13
N ILE A 142 -1.35 -14.73 -0.86
CA ILE A 142 -2.21 -14.48 -2.02
C ILE A 142 -1.38 -14.00 -3.20
N SER A 143 -1.74 -14.46 -4.40
CA SER A 143 -0.97 -14.21 -5.62
C SER A 143 -0.80 -12.71 -5.92
N ILE A 144 -1.82 -11.89 -5.61
CA ILE A 144 -1.80 -10.45 -5.87
C ILE A 144 -0.80 -9.67 -5.00
N LEU A 145 -0.29 -10.24 -3.90
CA LEU A 145 0.76 -9.62 -3.07
C LEU A 145 2.17 -10.04 -3.51
N HIS A 146 2.27 -10.78 -4.62
CA HIS A 146 3.55 -11.15 -5.20
C HIS A 146 3.75 -10.41 -6.53
N PRO A 147 4.99 -9.95 -6.81
CA PRO A 147 5.36 -9.41 -8.11
C PRO A 147 5.03 -10.40 -9.25
N PRO A 148 4.85 -9.89 -10.48
CA PRO A 148 4.66 -10.76 -11.63
C PRO A 148 5.90 -11.65 -11.82
N VAL A 149 5.67 -12.89 -12.23
CA VAL A 149 6.73 -13.80 -12.66
C VAL A 149 6.75 -13.76 -14.18
N ASP A 150 7.91 -13.45 -14.77
CA ASP A 150 8.12 -13.49 -16.23
C ASP A 150 8.23 -14.94 -16.73
N ASP A 151 7.22 -15.77 -16.42
CA ASP A 151 7.11 -17.13 -16.90
C ASP A 151 5.86 -17.27 -17.77
N PRO A 152 6.01 -17.26 -19.11
CA PRO A 152 4.91 -17.45 -20.06
C PRO A 152 4.16 -18.77 -19.89
N GLN A 153 4.75 -19.76 -19.21
CA GLN A 153 4.18 -21.08 -18.99
C GLN A 153 3.38 -21.18 -17.68
N SER A 154 3.45 -20.16 -16.81
CA SER A 154 2.79 -20.17 -15.49
C SER A 154 1.27 -20.23 -15.59
N GLY A 155 0.68 -19.71 -16.67
CA GLY A 155 -0.76 -19.66 -16.89
C GLY A 155 -1.50 -18.67 -15.99
N GLU A 156 -0.78 -17.82 -15.25
CA GLU A 156 -1.36 -16.81 -14.37
C GLU A 156 -1.68 -15.52 -15.12
N LEU A 157 -2.83 -14.93 -14.82
CA LEU A 157 -3.24 -13.65 -15.42
C LEU A 157 -2.48 -12.49 -14.75
N PRO A 158 -2.18 -11.39 -15.48
CA PRO A 158 -1.59 -10.19 -14.89
C PRO A 158 -2.42 -9.59 -13.73
N SER A 159 -3.74 -9.80 -13.75
CA SER A 159 -4.66 -9.39 -12.68
C SER A 159 -4.58 -10.26 -11.43
N GLU A 160 -4.00 -11.46 -11.52
CA GLU A 160 -3.78 -12.37 -10.40
C GLU A 160 -2.46 -12.08 -9.67
N ARG A 161 -1.63 -11.20 -10.22
CA ARG A 161 -0.35 -10.74 -9.64
C ARG A 161 -0.41 -9.25 -9.29
N TRP A 162 0.56 -8.82 -8.50
CA TRP A 162 0.71 -7.40 -8.20
C TRP A 162 1.05 -6.63 -9.48
N ASN A 163 0.37 -5.49 -9.67
CA ASN A 163 0.72 -4.51 -10.67
C ASN A 163 0.29 -3.13 -10.16
N PRO A 164 0.82 -2.02 -10.70
CA PRO A 164 0.54 -0.67 -10.19
C PRO A 164 -0.92 -0.20 -10.30
N THR A 165 -1.80 -0.95 -10.97
CA THR A 165 -3.25 -0.65 -11.03
C THR A 165 -4.02 -1.29 -9.88
N GLN A 166 -3.41 -2.23 -9.16
CA GLN A 166 -3.96 -2.78 -7.92
C GLN A 166 -3.91 -1.73 -6.82
N ASN A 167 -4.84 -1.83 -5.88
CA ASN A 167 -4.99 -0.90 -4.76
C ASN A 167 -5.38 -1.66 -3.48
N VAL A 168 -5.40 -0.96 -2.36
CA VAL A 168 -5.72 -1.54 -1.05
C VAL A 168 -7.13 -2.13 -1.03
N ARG A 169 -8.11 -1.51 -1.68
CA ARG A 169 -9.49 -2.04 -1.76
C ARG A 169 -9.50 -3.43 -2.38
N THR A 170 -8.80 -3.63 -3.50
CA THR A 170 -8.69 -4.94 -4.15
C THR A 170 -8.03 -5.97 -3.23
N ILE A 171 -6.97 -5.59 -2.51
CA ILE A 171 -6.32 -6.48 -1.53
C ILE A 171 -7.31 -6.95 -0.47
N LEU A 172 -8.09 -6.04 0.12
CA LEU A 172 -9.05 -6.37 1.18
C LEU A 172 -10.14 -7.31 0.70
N LEU A 173 -10.67 -7.08 -0.51
CA LEU A 173 -11.65 -7.97 -1.13
C LEU A 173 -11.08 -9.36 -1.41
N SER A 174 -9.83 -9.43 -1.90
CA SER A 174 -9.14 -10.70 -2.09
C SER A 174 -8.89 -11.45 -0.77
N VAL A 175 -8.58 -10.74 0.33
CA VAL A 175 -8.43 -11.35 1.66
C VAL A 175 -9.76 -11.93 2.16
N ILE A 176 -10.89 -11.24 2.00
CA ILE A 176 -12.22 -11.81 2.33
C ILE A 176 -12.47 -13.08 1.52
N SER A 177 -12.24 -13.01 0.21
CA SER A 177 -12.46 -14.14 -0.70
C SER A 177 -11.63 -15.36 -0.24
N LEU A 178 -10.35 -15.14 0.08
CA LEU A 178 -9.45 -16.18 0.56
C LEU A 178 -9.89 -16.80 1.89
N LEU A 179 -10.40 -15.99 2.83
CA LEU A 179 -10.87 -16.48 4.13
C LEU A 179 -12.12 -17.36 4.01
N ASN A 180 -12.97 -17.08 3.02
CA ASN A 180 -14.18 -17.87 2.73
C ASN A 180 -13.87 -19.11 1.89
N GLU A 181 -13.00 -18.99 0.90
CA GLU A 181 -12.63 -20.05 -0.04
C GLU A 181 -11.10 -20.23 -0.06
N PRO A 182 -10.55 -21.01 0.88
CA PRO A 182 -9.11 -21.24 0.96
C PRO A 182 -8.58 -21.98 -0.27
N ASN A 183 -7.43 -21.55 -0.79
CA ASN A 183 -6.72 -22.27 -1.84
C ASN A 183 -5.94 -23.44 -1.24
N THR A 184 -6.38 -24.67 -1.54
CA THR A 184 -5.74 -25.90 -1.05
C THR A 184 -4.66 -26.46 -1.97
N PHE A 185 -4.47 -25.90 -3.17
CA PHE A 185 -3.47 -26.37 -4.14
C PHE A 185 -2.06 -25.90 -3.77
N SER A 186 -1.94 -24.66 -3.29
CA SER A 186 -0.70 -24.08 -2.79
C SER A 186 -0.90 -23.48 -1.39
N PRO A 187 -1.00 -24.32 -0.35
CA PRO A 187 -1.25 -23.84 1.01
C PRO A 187 0.03 -23.30 1.66
N ALA A 188 -0.11 -22.20 2.40
CA ALA A 188 0.92 -21.70 3.31
C ALA A 188 1.04 -22.56 4.58
N ASN A 189 -0.08 -23.10 5.05
CA ASN A 189 -0.16 -24.02 6.18
C ASN A 189 -0.74 -25.35 5.72
N VAL A 190 0.14 -26.34 5.55
CA VAL A 190 -0.21 -27.68 5.05
C VAL A 190 -1.17 -28.40 5.99
N ASP A 191 -0.95 -28.32 7.30
CA ASP A 191 -1.79 -28.99 8.30
C ASP A 191 -3.21 -28.41 8.30
N ALA A 192 -3.34 -27.08 8.29
CA ALA A 192 -4.63 -26.41 8.18
C ALA A 192 -5.34 -26.77 6.86
N SER A 193 -4.61 -26.88 5.75
CA SER A 193 -5.15 -27.30 4.44
C SER A 193 -5.67 -28.74 4.45
N VAL A 194 -4.96 -29.67 5.10
CA VAL A 194 -5.42 -31.06 5.26
C VAL A 194 -6.68 -31.12 6.12
N MET A 195 -6.72 -30.40 7.24
CA MET A 195 -7.91 -30.34 8.11
C MET A 195 -9.11 -29.71 7.40
N PHE A 196 -8.89 -28.61 6.67
CA PHE A 196 -9.95 -27.95 5.90
C PHE A 196 -10.55 -28.87 4.84
N ARG A 197 -9.71 -29.61 4.09
CA ARG A 197 -10.20 -30.58 3.10
C ARG A 197 -11.05 -31.68 3.75
N LYS A 198 -10.61 -32.25 4.88
CA LYS A 198 -11.40 -33.25 5.62
C LYS A 198 -12.75 -32.69 6.09
N TRP A 199 -12.75 -31.46 6.62
CA TRP A 199 -13.98 -30.76 7.02
C TRP A 199 -14.94 -30.55 5.84
N ARG A 200 -14.43 -30.05 4.72
CA ARG A 200 -15.20 -29.81 3.49
C ARG A 200 -15.76 -31.09 2.90
N ASP A 201 -14.92 -32.11 2.71
CA ASP A 201 -15.28 -33.37 2.05
C ASP A 201 -16.26 -34.18 2.91
N SER A 202 -16.17 -34.05 4.24
CA SER A 202 -17.14 -34.64 5.18
C SER A 202 -18.46 -33.87 5.29
N LYS A 203 -18.61 -32.73 4.58
CA LYS A 203 -19.76 -31.81 4.65
C LYS A 203 -20.01 -31.31 6.09
N GLY A 204 -18.93 -30.98 6.81
CA GLY A 204 -18.98 -30.46 8.18
C GLY A 204 -19.28 -31.49 9.28
N LYS A 205 -19.21 -32.80 8.96
CA LYS A 205 -19.33 -33.87 9.97
C LYS A 205 -18.09 -33.94 10.84
N ASP A 206 -16.91 -33.83 10.23
CA ASP A 206 -15.67 -33.58 10.95
C ASP A 206 -15.72 -32.15 11.47
N LYS A 207 -15.55 -31.97 12.79
CA LYS A 207 -15.68 -30.65 13.45
C LYS A 207 -14.34 -30.07 13.86
N GLU A 208 -13.23 -30.79 13.67
CA GLU A 208 -11.92 -30.39 14.19
C GLU A 208 -11.51 -29.01 13.69
N TYR A 209 -11.58 -28.78 12.38
CA TYR A 209 -11.27 -27.48 11.77
C TYR A 209 -12.19 -26.37 12.32
N ALA A 210 -13.51 -26.60 12.30
CA ALA A 210 -14.49 -25.62 12.75
C ALA A 210 -14.41 -25.32 14.26
N GLU A 211 -13.94 -26.26 15.09
CA GLU A 211 -13.70 -26.06 16.52
C GLU A 211 -12.50 -25.15 16.78
N ILE A 212 -11.42 -25.31 16.02
CA ILE A 212 -10.24 -24.44 16.10
C ILE A 212 -10.63 -22.99 15.75
N ILE A 213 -11.33 -22.79 14.62
CA ILE A 213 -11.76 -21.45 14.19
C ILE A 213 -12.69 -20.82 15.23
N ARG A 214 -13.69 -21.55 15.73
CA ARG A 214 -14.59 -21.04 16.77
C ARG A 214 -13.85 -20.65 18.06
N LYS A 215 -12.84 -21.43 18.45
CA LYS A 215 -12.00 -21.09 19.61
C LYS A 215 -11.21 -19.79 19.38
N GLN A 216 -10.68 -19.59 18.17
CA GLN A 216 -10.01 -18.35 17.79
C GLN A 216 -10.97 -17.16 17.82
N VAL A 217 -12.14 -17.28 17.18
CA VAL A 217 -13.20 -16.25 17.22
C VAL A 217 -13.55 -15.86 18.66
N VAL A 218 -13.78 -16.83 19.55
CA VAL A 218 -14.07 -16.54 20.95
C VAL A 218 -12.91 -15.80 21.63
N SER A 219 -11.66 -16.17 21.34
CA SER A 219 -10.49 -15.49 21.92
C SER A 219 -10.38 -14.03 21.50
N THR A 220 -10.84 -13.67 20.28
CA THR A 220 -10.81 -12.29 19.78
C THR A 220 -11.77 -11.35 20.51
N LYS A 221 -12.79 -11.88 21.20
CA LYS A 221 -13.74 -11.06 21.96
C LYS A 221 -13.04 -10.25 23.07
N VAL A 222 -12.02 -10.83 23.68
CA VAL A 222 -11.20 -10.14 24.70
C VAL A 222 -10.44 -8.96 24.08
N GLU A 223 -9.96 -9.12 22.84
CA GLU A 223 -9.29 -8.01 22.13
C GLU A 223 -10.28 -6.92 21.72
N ALA A 224 -11.48 -7.31 21.28
CA ALA A 224 -12.54 -6.34 20.97
C ALA A 224 -12.96 -5.53 22.20
N GLU A 225 -13.10 -6.19 23.35
CA GLU A 225 -13.40 -5.52 24.63
C GLU A 225 -12.27 -4.57 25.07
N ARG A 226 -11.01 -5.01 24.93
CA ARG A 226 -9.82 -4.19 25.24
C ARG A 226 -9.78 -2.92 24.38
N ASP A 227 -10.08 -3.05 23.09
CA ASP A 227 -10.03 -1.95 22.13
C ASP A 227 -11.36 -1.15 22.09
N GLY A 228 -12.36 -1.52 22.92
CA GLY A 228 -13.65 -0.85 23.01
C GLY A 228 -14.54 -0.99 21.78
N VAL A 229 -14.30 -2.01 20.96
CA VAL A 229 -14.96 -2.23 19.66
C VAL A 229 -16.20 -3.11 19.85
N LYS A 230 -17.35 -2.64 19.36
CA LYS A 230 -18.56 -3.47 19.26
C LYS A 230 -18.55 -4.24 17.95
N VAL A 231 -18.45 -5.57 18.03
CA VAL A 231 -18.43 -6.44 16.85
C VAL A 231 -19.84 -6.58 16.27
N PRO A 232 -20.06 -6.34 14.97
CA PRO A 232 -21.34 -6.55 14.33
C PRO A 232 -21.68 -8.05 14.32
N THR A 233 -22.92 -8.39 14.67
CA THR A 233 -23.38 -9.80 14.69
C THR A 233 -24.50 -10.07 13.70
N THR A 234 -25.13 -9.00 13.19
CA THR A 234 -26.18 -9.11 12.18
C THR A 234 -25.68 -8.63 10.84
N LEU A 235 -26.27 -9.14 9.75
CA LEU A 235 -25.99 -8.66 8.39
C LEU A 235 -26.27 -7.17 8.24
N ALA A 236 -27.34 -6.69 8.89
CA ALA A 236 -27.66 -5.27 8.91
C ALA A 236 -26.51 -4.46 9.53
N GLU A 237 -26.03 -4.82 10.72
CA GLU A 237 -24.90 -4.11 11.35
C GLU A 237 -23.61 -4.20 10.53
N TYR A 238 -23.36 -5.34 9.90
CA TYR A 238 -22.19 -5.57 9.05
C TYR A 238 -22.20 -4.67 7.80
N CYS A 239 -23.37 -4.47 7.19
CA CYS A 239 -23.53 -3.64 5.98
C CYS A 239 -23.90 -2.17 6.28
N ILE A 240 -24.39 -1.79 7.47
CA ILE A 240 -24.91 -0.42 7.74
C ILE A 240 -23.80 0.64 7.81
N GLN A 241 -22.54 0.27 8.10
CA GLN A 241 -21.44 1.23 8.12
C GLN A 241 -21.11 1.84 6.74
N THR A 242 -21.73 1.39 5.65
CA THR A 242 -21.50 1.89 4.28
C THR A 242 -22.63 2.80 3.75
N LYS A 243 -23.63 3.17 4.57
CA LYS A 243 -24.71 4.03 4.05
C LYS A 243 -24.24 5.49 3.97
N VAL A 244 -23.84 5.90 2.78
CA VAL A 244 -23.57 7.30 2.39
C VAL A 244 -24.74 8.17 2.86
N PRO A 245 -24.52 9.27 3.60
CA PRO A 245 -25.58 10.24 3.83
C PRO A 245 -26.00 10.77 2.46
N SER A 246 -27.28 10.57 2.10
CA SER A 246 -27.84 11.18 0.90
C SER A 246 -27.85 12.70 1.10
N HIS A 247 -26.81 13.39 0.62
CA HIS A 247 -26.88 14.83 0.41
C HIS A 247 -27.52 15.06 -0.96
N ASP A 248 -28.83 15.20 -0.92
CA ASP A 248 -29.58 15.80 -2.01
C ASP A 248 -29.19 17.28 -2.08
N SER A 249 -28.15 17.62 -2.86
CA SER A 249 -28.04 18.88 -3.60
C SER A 249 -26.74 18.92 -4.42
N SER A 250 -26.93 18.94 -5.74
CA SER A 250 -26.12 19.57 -6.79
C SER A 250 -24.98 20.51 -6.36
N SER A 251 -23.73 20.16 -6.72
CA SER A 251 -22.69 21.04 -7.31
C SER A 251 -21.49 20.16 -7.71
N ASP A 252 -21.32 19.84 -8.99
CA ASP A 252 -20.48 20.60 -9.94
C ASP A 252 -19.03 20.84 -9.49
N LEU A 253 -18.13 20.18 -10.24
CA LEU A 253 -16.77 20.62 -10.63
C LEU A 253 -15.75 20.91 -9.53
N LEU A 254 -14.91 19.92 -9.20
CA LEU A 254 -13.56 20.14 -8.64
C LEU A 254 -12.56 19.16 -9.27
N TYR A 255 -12.36 19.30 -10.57
CA TYR A 255 -11.34 18.59 -11.34
C TYR A 255 -10.68 19.57 -12.32
N ASP A 256 -10.14 20.69 -11.82
CA ASP A 256 -9.50 21.67 -12.73
C ASP A 256 -8.52 22.66 -12.06
N ASP A 257 -7.49 22.22 -11.32
CA ASP A 257 -6.51 23.21 -10.79
C ASP A 257 -5.08 22.67 -10.47
N LEU A 258 -4.60 21.63 -11.15
CA LEU A 258 -3.20 21.18 -10.99
C LEU A 258 -2.49 20.78 -12.31
N TYR A 259 -2.71 21.56 -13.36
CA TYR A 259 -1.79 21.60 -14.51
C TYR A 259 -1.32 23.04 -14.70
N ASP A 260 -0.27 23.38 -13.94
CA ASP A 260 0.53 24.59 -14.13
C ASP A 260 1.80 24.14 -14.87
N ASP A 261 1.70 23.99 -16.19
CA ASP A 261 2.84 23.81 -17.08
C ASP A 261 2.98 25.11 -17.90
N ASP A 262 3.76 26.05 -17.36
CA ASP A 262 4.36 27.15 -18.11
C ASP A 262 5.26 26.57 -19.22
N ILE A 263 4.70 26.36 -20.41
CA ILE A 263 5.48 26.16 -21.61
C ILE A 263 5.64 27.54 -22.26
N GLU A 264 6.86 28.09 -22.20
CA GLU A 264 7.22 29.28 -22.97
C GLU A 264 7.19 28.91 -24.47
N GLU A 265 6.28 29.51 -25.22
CA GLU A 265 6.25 29.47 -26.69
C GLU A 265 7.39 30.34 -27.23
N ASP A 266 8.44 29.70 -27.76
CA ASP A 266 9.39 30.36 -28.66
C ASP A 266 8.79 30.37 -30.08
N ASP A 267 8.30 31.53 -30.49
CA ASP A 267 7.94 31.87 -31.86
C ASP A 267 9.21 32.03 -32.72
N GLU A 268 9.41 31.18 -33.73
CA GLU A 268 10.11 31.58 -34.96
C GLU A 268 9.36 31.03 -36.18
N GLU A 269 8.56 31.91 -36.79
CA GLU A 269 8.14 31.86 -38.19
C GLU A 269 9.38 31.97 -39.08
N ASP A 270 9.42 31.18 -40.16
CA ASP A 270 9.88 31.73 -41.44
C ASP A 270 9.30 30.93 -42.62
N GLU A 271 8.70 31.71 -43.50
CA GLU A 271 7.98 31.40 -44.71
C GLU A 271 8.92 31.12 -45.92
N ASP A 272 8.30 30.58 -46.97
CA ASP A 272 8.59 30.76 -48.40
C ASP A 272 9.33 29.67 -49.24
N ASP A 273 8.52 29.17 -50.19
CA ASP A 273 8.79 28.97 -51.63
C ASP A 273 9.75 27.88 -52.12
N ALA A 274 9.22 26.90 -52.87
CA ALA A 274 9.19 26.98 -54.34
C ALA A 274 8.74 25.67 -55.04
N GLU A 275 8.03 25.90 -56.13
CA GLU A 275 7.50 25.08 -57.24
C GLU A 275 8.48 24.11 -57.95
N ALA A 276 7.93 22.95 -58.40
CA ALA A 276 8.19 22.16 -59.64
C ALA A 276 8.02 20.65 -59.34
N GLY A 277 7.36 19.78 -60.11
CA GLY A 277 7.18 19.72 -61.55
C GLY A 277 8.05 18.59 -62.16
N CYS A 278 7.46 17.38 -62.33
CA CYS A 278 7.88 16.28 -63.24
C CYS A 278 9.19 15.49 -62.98
N GLN A 279 9.13 14.15 -62.85
CA GLN A 279 9.68 13.15 -63.81
C GLN A 279 9.73 11.70 -63.28
N MET A 280 9.70 10.78 -64.26
CA MET A 280 9.60 9.31 -64.22
C MET A 280 10.95 8.58 -64.04
N ALA A 281 10.85 7.26 -63.78
CA ALA A 281 11.88 6.19 -63.87
C ALA A 281 12.89 6.13 -62.70
N GLY A 282 13.35 4.98 -62.19
CA GLY A 282 13.24 3.56 -62.54
C GLY A 282 14.41 2.82 -61.83
N GLU A 283 14.33 1.47 -61.78
CA GLU A 283 15.41 0.51 -61.46
C GLU A 283 15.86 0.42 -59.97
N GLU A 284 16.13 -0.73 -59.34
CA GLU A 284 16.12 -2.16 -59.68
C GLU A 284 16.29 -2.95 -58.35
N GLY A 285 15.82 -4.21 -58.26
CA GLY A 285 16.12 -5.05 -57.08
C GLY A 285 15.32 -6.35 -56.96
N ASN A 286 15.37 -7.17 -58.01
CA ASN A 286 14.76 -8.48 -58.21
C ASN A 286 15.09 -9.55 -57.14
N CYS A 287 14.11 -10.36 -56.72
CA CYS A 287 14.31 -11.76 -56.32
C CYS A 287 13.07 -12.60 -56.69
N LEU A 288 13.18 -13.23 -57.86
CA LEU A 288 12.36 -14.32 -58.37
C LEU A 288 12.49 -15.57 -57.48
N ILE A 289 11.39 -16.24 -57.19
CA ILE A 289 11.33 -17.71 -57.09
C ILE A 289 10.07 -18.15 -57.83
N ASP A 290 10.28 -19.08 -58.75
CA ASP A 290 9.40 -19.53 -59.82
C ASP A 290 8.12 -20.23 -59.36
N GLU A 291 7.13 -20.16 -60.26
CA GLU A 291 5.91 -20.97 -60.28
C GLU A 291 6.15 -22.42 -60.74
N GLU A 292 5.04 -23.18 -60.77
CA GLU A 292 4.79 -24.50 -61.37
C GLU A 292 4.71 -25.66 -60.35
N ASP A 293 3.73 -26.55 -60.38
CA ASP A 293 2.50 -26.72 -61.16
C ASP A 293 1.70 -27.88 -60.51
N SER A 294 0.40 -27.89 -60.75
CA SER A 294 -0.58 -28.98 -60.79
C SER A 294 -0.45 -30.26 -59.92
N GLY A 295 -1.58 -30.66 -59.32
CA GLY A 295 -1.75 -32.03 -58.82
C GLY A 295 -3.05 -32.26 -58.05
N ASN A 296 -4.06 -32.76 -58.75
CA ASN A 296 -5.44 -33.04 -58.33
C ASN A 296 -5.59 -34.38 -57.54
N GLU A 297 -6.79 -34.58 -56.97
CA GLU A 297 -7.45 -35.86 -56.55
C GLU A 297 -7.06 -36.48 -55.19
N GLU A 298 -7.97 -36.48 -54.21
CA GLU A 298 -9.10 -37.42 -53.98
C GLU A 298 -8.67 -38.74 -53.34
N SER A 299 -8.83 -38.83 -52.01
CA SER A 299 -9.34 -39.97 -51.20
C SER A 299 -8.85 -39.89 -49.75
#